data_AF-A0A3E0NZF3-F1
#
_entry.id   AF-A0A3E0NZF3-F1
#
_cell.length_a   1.000
_cell.length_b   1.000
_cell.length_c   1.000
_cell.angle_alpha   90.00
_cell.angle_beta   90.00
_cell.angle_gamma   90.00
#
_symmetry.space_group_name_H-M   'P 1'
#
loop_
_entity.id
_entity.type
_entity.pdbx_description
1 polymer ?
#
loop_
_entity_poly.entity_id
_entity_poly.type
_entity_poly.pdbx_seq_one_letter_code
_entity_poly.pdbx_strand_id
1 'polypeptide(L)'
;MRTRRVVLVVVGLAVGMTCLAARSSAADQGATDKTAPAERLVHEALLADLDGKQDERARLLAAALAADPEYAPARWQSGYVRLDDAWVAVDEAPRHFDASPQLSRYRKMRDGMVDTADNQRALARWCHKNNLPDESRIHWVKVLQYEPQNAEAMDALGLKWHDGRLMTPEQISEERKAAGKRLQAMRHWAPLARKWRTAIERGNAKASTDAVQSLQDLSDPAALPALESVFANDAEGKKADRLNLLLVEAADRIQHPEATNLLLRRAVLSDSDKVRLAACEALKKRPLHDFVPQLIAAMPDRVKTRYHLTMLADGSVFHHHEVEVDGQRVKSTFVSDSLHPFHVERGARIAPRAAATELGRAAAIERSAASHNAAAERLRGRLIGVLERTTGFSEPDDPELWRKQYAEYYGWADYVDEHPERKTYSHNISLPPIIVAPSRLLGCSCFPAGTDVLTMTGPTPIETIKPGDRVLAQDLRTGELTYTTVQNPTMRPPVDLVEIHFAGSSITSTYGHPYWVVGKGWRVAGHLDPGDRLRGLNEDAVVKRVEEVPSREVYNLLVGELATYFVGPQQLLVHDDSRLRSVPVALPGLAIRDTRQ
;
A
#
# COMPACT_ATOMS: atom_id res chain seq x y z
N MET A 1 54.17 24.20 59.20
CA MET A 1 54.29 22.72 59.07
C MET A 1 53.46 22.30 57.86
N ARG A 2 54.13 22.03 56.74
CA ARG A 2 54.22 20.69 56.12
C ARG A 2 52.85 20.19 55.62
N THR A 3 52.45 20.49 54.38
CA THR A 3 52.88 19.96 53.05
C THR A 3 51.93 18.87 52.52
N ARG A 4 51.30 19.19 51.38
CA ARG A 4 51.14 18.40 50.13
C ARG A 4 50.42 17.02 50.26
N ARG A 5 49.48 16.64 49.38
CA ARG A 5 49.55 16.66 47.91
C ARG A 5 48.14 16.44 47.32
N VAL A 6 47.89 17.06 46.18
CA VAL A 6 46.81 16.74 45.21
C VAL A 6 47.02 15.32 44.69
N VAL A 7 45.94 14.51 44.64
CA VAL A 7 45.77 13.46 43.65
C VAL A 7 44.39 13.63 43.01
N LEU A 8 44.45 13.94 41.72
CA LEU A 8 43.38 13.95 40.74
C LEU A 8 42.90 12.50 40.55
N VAL A 9 41.62 12.21 40.80
CA VAL A 9 40.99 11.01 40.23
C VAL A 9 39.95 11.50 39.24
N VAL A 10 40.39 11.52 37.98
CA VAL A 10 39.53 11.52 36.80
C VAL A 10 38.80 10.18 36.81
N VAL A 11 37.52 10.16 37.19
CA VAL A 11 36.62 9.12 36.71
C VAL A 11 35.99 9.66 35.44
N GLY A 12 36.67 9.42 34.32
CA GLY A 12 36.04 9.53 33.02
C GLY A 12 34.92 8.52 32.95
N LEU A 13 33.67 8.98 32.90
CA LEU A 13 32.59 8.18 32.34
C LEU A 13 32.87 8.10 30.83
N ALA A 14 33.64 7.08 30.44
CA ALA A 14 33.62 6.59 29.08
C ALA A 14 32.20 6.05 28.84
N VAL A 15 31.43 6.81 28.06
CA VAL A 15 30.26 6.30 27.35
C VAL A 15 30.80 5.30 26.33
N GLY A 16 30.98 4.06 26.79
CA GLY A 16 31.22 2.93 25.91
C GLY A 16 29.92 2.64 25.19
N MET A 17 29.85 3.02 23.91
CA MET A 17 29.03 2.32 22.94
C MET A 17 29.45 0.85 22.93
N THR A 18 28.78 0.02 23.73
CA THR A 18 28.75 -1.41 23.44
C THR A 18 27.80 -1.60 22.27
N CYS A 19 28.38 -1.51 21.07
CA CYS A 19 27.87 -2.26 19.93
C CYS A 19 27.63 -3.69 20.40
N LEU A 20 26.42 -4.22 20.16
CA LEU A 20 26.25 -5.67 20.12
C LEU A 20 27.07 -6.17 18.93
N ALA A 21 28.36 -6.39 19.17
CA ALA A 21 29.17 -7.25 18.36
C ALA A 21 28.55 -8.64 18.46
N ALA A 22 28.20 -9.20 17.31
CA ALA A 22 27.87 -10.60 17.16
C ALA A 22 28.89 -11.43 17.95
N ARG A 23 28.40 -12.25 18.89
CA ARG A 23 29.23 -13.29 19.49
C ARG A 23 29.50 -14.30 18.40
N SER A 24 30.62 -14.14 17.71
CA SER A 24 31.25 -15.19 16.92
C SER A 24 31.57 -16.32 17.89
N SER A 25 30.78 -17.40 17.84
CA SER A 25 31.25 -18.67 18.41
C SER A 25 32.49 -19.08 17.62
N ALA A 26 33.51 -19.55 18.32
CA ALA A 26 34.82 -19.92 17.77
C ALA A 26 34.79 -21.22 16.92
N ALA A 27 33.72 -21.40 16.13
CA ALA A 27 33.58 -22.42 15.10
C ALA A 27 33.53 -21.84 13.67
N ASP A 28 33.56 -20.51 13.52
CA ASP A 28 33.25 -19.82 12.25
C ASP A 28 34.48 -19.34 11.44
N GLN A 29 35.68 -19.84 11.73
CA GLN A 29 36.89 -19.49 10.94
C GLN A 29 37.21 -20.50 9.83
N GLY A 30 36.29 -21.43 9.52
CA GLY A 30 36.46 -22.43 8.45
C GLY A 30 35.42 -22.37 7.32
N ALA A 31 34.41 -21.50 7.40
CA ALA A 31 33.25 -21.51 6.48
C ALA A 31 33.30 -20.45 5.36
N THR A 32 34.20 -19.47 5.41
CA THR A 32 34.18 -18.31 4.50
C THR A 32 34.87 -18.52 3.15
N ASP A 33 35.64 -19.60 2.96
CA ASP A 33 36.41 -19.83 1.72
C ASP A 33 35.64 -20.66 0.67
N LYS A 34 34.57 -21.37 1.07
CA LYS A 34 33.76 -22.23 0.18
C LYS A 34 32.54 -21.54 -0.43
N THR A 35 32.04 -20.47 0.18
CA THR A 35 30.80 -19.78 -0.23
C THR A 35 31.02 -18.74 -1.34
N ALA A 36 32.19 -18.09 -1.39
CA ALA A 36 32.52 -17.07 -2.39
C ALA A 36 32.46 -17.56 -3.86
N PRO A 37 32.85 -18.81 -4.19
CA PRO A 37 32.62 -19.38 -5.52
C PRO A 37 31.13 -19.56 -5.85
N ALA A 38 30.33 -20.11 -4.93
CA ALA A 38 28.91 -20.38 -5.15
C ALA A 38 28.09 -19.08 -5.32
N GLU A 39 28.38 -18.06 -4.52
CA GLU A 39 27.77 -16.73 -4.64
C GLU A 39 27.99 -16.11 -6.03
N ARG A 40 29.23 -16.13 -6.53
CA ARG A 40 29.55 -15.61 -7.87
C ARG A 40 28.82 -16.39 -8.97
N LEU A 41 28.80 -17.72 -8.87
CA LEU A 41 28.12 -18.59 -9.84
C LEU A 41 26.61 -18.35 -9.86
N VAL A 42 25.97 -18.13 -8.71
CA VAL A 42 24.55 -17.74 -8.66
C VAL A 42 24.33 -16.36 -9.27
N HIS A 43 25.20 -15.39 -8.98
CA HIS A 43 25.10 -14.06 -9.59
C HIS A 43 25.22 -14.13 -11.13
N GLU A 44 26.21 -14.87 -11.64
CA GLU A 44 26.37 -15.11 -13.08
C GLU A 44 25.19 -15.85 -13.68
N ALA A 45 24.62 -16.83 -12.97
CA ALA A 45 23.42 -17.54 -13.42
C ALA A 45 22.22 -16.60 -13.59
N LEU A 46 22.03 -15.65 -12.67
CA LEU A 46 20.96 -14.65 -12.75
C LEU A 46 21.19 -13.63 -13.87
N LEU A 47 22.44 -13.29 -14.18
CA LEU A 47 22.77 -12.46 -15.35
C LEU A 47 22.52 -13.22 -16.66
N ALA A 48 22.90 -14.49 -16.73
CA ALA A 48 22.60 -15.36 -17.87
C ALA A 48 21.08 -15.51 -18.08
N ASP A 49 20.31 -15.59 -16.99
CA ASP A 49 18.85 -15.60 -17.01
C ASP A 49 18.26 -14.32 -17.61
N LEU A 50 18.76 -13.14 -17.21
CA LEU A 50 18.37 -11.86 -17.82
C LEU A 50 18.64 -11.83 -19.34
N ASP A 51 19.77 -12.37 -19.77
CA ASP A 51 20.14 -12.47 -21.19
C ASP A 51 19.36 -13.55 -21.97
N GLY A 52 18.52 -14.34 -21.29
CA GLY A 52 17.74 -15.43 -21.91
C GLY A 52 18.54 -16.71 -22.18
N LYS A 53 19.72 -16.86 -21.56
CA LYS A 53 20.60 -18.02 -21.71
C LYS A 53 20.29 -19.10 -20.67
N GLN A 54 19.14 -19.74 -20.81
CA GLN A 54 18.64 -20.73 -19.82
C GLN A 54 19.58 -21.94 -19.63
N ASP A 55 20.21 -22.44 -20.70
CA ASP A 55 21.18 -23.53 -20.60
C ASP A 55 22.42 -23.16 -19.78
N GLU A 56 22.87 -21.90 -19.90
CA GLU A 56 24.00 -21.38 -19.16
C GLU A 56 23.64 -21.19 -17.69
N ARG A 57 22.46 -20.59 -17.42
CA ARG A 57 21.87 -20.49 -16.07
C ARG A 57 21.85 -21.86 -15.36
N ALA A 58 21.32 -22.89 -16.01
CA ALA A 58 21.22 -24.23 -15.44
C ALA A 58 22.60 -24.82 -15.09
N ARG A 59 23.59 -24.68 -15.98
CA ARG A 59 24.97 -25.14 -15.72
C ARG A 59 25.63 -24.39 -14.56
N LEU A 60 25.44 -23.07 -14.49
CA LEU A 60 26.02 -22.23 -13.43
C LEU A 60 25.40 -22.56 -12.06
N LEU A 61 24.09 -22.78 -11.99
CA LEU A 61 23.42 -23.23 -10.75
C LEU A 61 23.90 -24.62 -10.31
N ALA A 62 24.04 -25.57 -11.25
CA ALA A 62 24.60 -26.89 -10.95
C ALA A 62 26.04 -26.79 -10.43
N ALA A 63 26.86 -25.92 -11.01
CA ALA A 63 28.21 -25.64 -10.53
C ALA A 63 28.23 -24.99 -9.14
N ALA A 64 27.29 -24.07 -8.86
CA ALA A 64 27.16 -23.45 -7.55
C ALA A 64 26.81 -24.48 -6.46
N LEU A 65 25.88 -25.39 -6.74
CA LEU A 65 25.52 -26.47 -5.83
C LEU A 65 26.62 -27.53 -5.68
N ALA A 66 27.44 -27.75 -6.71
CA ALA A 66 28.61 -28.62 -6.58
C ALA A 66 29.71 -27.97 -5.71
N ALA A 67 29.84 -26.65 -5.74
CA ALA A 67 30.78 -25.90 -4.91
C ALA A 67 30.32 -25.83 -3.45
N ASP A 68 29.04 -25.55 -3.22
CA ASP A 68 28.41 -25.54 -1.90
C ASP A 68 26.96 -26.08 -1.98
N PRO A 69 26.76 -27.36 -1.61
CA PRO A 69 25.44 -27.99 -1.65
C PRO A 69 24.39 -27.37 -0.72
N GLU A 70 24.82 -26.59 0.28
CA GLU A 70 23.93 -25.94 1.26
C GLU A 70 23.72 -24.45 0.96
N TYR A 71 24.31 -23.93 -0.11
CA TYR A 71 24.18 -22.52 -0.48
C TYR A 71 22.74 -22.19 -0.87
N ALA A 72 22.03 -21.54 0.06
CA ALA A 72 20.60 -21.31 -0.03
C ALA A 72 20.16 -20.59 -1.32
N PRO A 73 20.83 -19.52 -1.81
CA PRO A 73 20.46 -18.91 -3.07
C PRO A 73 20.53 -19.84 -4.28
N ALA A 74 21.51 -20.76 -4.33
CA ALA A 74 21.57 -21.74 -5.42
C ALA A 74 20.41 -22.76 -5.33
N ARG A 75 20.05 -23.17 -4.12
CA ARG A 75 18.92 -24.08 -3.86
C ARG A 75 17.59 -23.45 -4.25
N TRP A 76 17.31 -22.22 -3.80
CA TRP A 76 16.08 -21.51 -4.15
C TRP A 76 15.94 -21.31 -5.66
N GLN A 77 17.01 -20.88 -6.33
CA GLN A 77 17.01 -20.69 -7.79
C GLN A 77 16.90 -22.01 -8.58
N SER A 78 17.13 -23.14 -7.92
CA SER A 78 17.00 -24.50 -8.48
C SER A 78 15.71 -25.20 -8.05
N GLY A 79 14.72 -24.48 -7.49
CA GLY A 79 13.40 -25.04 -7.16
C GLY A 79 13.34 -25.82 -5.84
N TYR A 80 14.25 -25.54 -4.90
CA TYR A 80 14.22 -26.13 -3.56
C TYR A 80 13.72 -25.12 -2.52
N VAL A 81 12.93 -25.63 -1.58
CA VAL A 81 12.51 -24.92 -0.37
C VAL A 81 13.16 -25.56 0.85
N ARG A 82 13.32 -24.79 1.91
CA ARG A 82 13.78 -25.32 3.20
C ARG A 82 12.55 -25.62 4.06
N LEU A 83 12.31 -26.90 4.34
CA LEU A 83 11.26 -27.37 5.25
C LEU A 83 11.93 -28.03 6.45
N ASP A 84 11.64 -27.50 7.64
CA ASP A 84 12.35 -27.84 8.87
C ASP A 84 13.88 -27.68 8.66
N ASP A 85 14.65 -28.77 8.81
CA ASP A 85 16.11 -28.79 8.62
C ASP A 85 16.55 -29.40 7.28
N ALA A 86 15.64 -29.57 6.31
CA ALA A 86 15.92 -30.25 5.04
C ALA A 86 15.60 -29.39 3.80
N TRP A 87 16.41 -29.55 2.77
CA TRP A 87 16.12 -29.05 1.42
C TRP A 87 15.19 -30.04 0.72
N VAL A 88 14.00 -29.58 0.36
CA VAL A 88 12.98 -30.37 -0.32
C VAL A 88 12.69 -29.73 -1.66
N ALA A 89 12.67 -30.52 -2.73
CA ALA A 89 12.25 -30.03 -4.03
C ALA A 89 10.76 -29.67 -3.96
N VAL A 90 10.35 -28.55 -4.58
CA VAL A 90 8.97 -28.04 -4.47
C VAL A 90 7.92 -29.07 -4.93
N ASP A 91 8.24 -29.91 -5.92
CA ASP A 91 7.37 -30.98 -6.41
C ASP A 91 7.23 -32.17 -5.43
N GLU A 92 8.20 -32.35 -4.53
CA GLU A 92 8.18 -33.35 -3.46
C GLU A 92 7.54 -32.84 -2.16
N ALA A 93 7.41 -31.52 -2.00
CA ALA A 93 6.85 -30.89 -0.81
C ALA A 93 5.46 -31.42 -0.40
N PRO A 94 4.51 -31.72 -1.33
CA PRO A 94 3.23 -32.32 -0.97
C PRO A 94 3.35 -33.65 -0.21
N ARG A 95 4.32 -34.51 -0.60
CA ARG A 95 4.54 -35.80 0.09
C ARG A 95 5.11 -35.60 1.49
N HIS A 96 6.00 -34.62 1.64
CA HIS A 96 6.55 -34.24 2.93
C HIS A 96 5.46 -33.67 3.86
N PHE A 97 4.50 -32.95 3.29
CA PHE A 97 3.43 -32.30 4.03
C PHE A 97 2.28 -33.25 4.43
N ASP A 98 1.83 -34.13 3.54
CA ASP A 98 0.81 -35.14 3.84
C ASP A 98 1.23 -36.06 5.00
N ALA A 99 2.53 -36.10 5.33
CA ALA A 99 3.07 -36.81 6.47
C ALA A 99 2.80 -36.12 7.83
N SER A 100 2.29 -34.88 7.90
CA SER A 100 2.01 -34.16 9.15
C SER A 100 0.60 -34.42 9.69
N PRO A 101 0.40 -35.31 10.70
CA PRO A 101 -0.93 -35.69 11.14
C PRO A 101 -1.71 -34.54 11.80
N GLN A 102 -1.00 -33.58 12.42
CA GLN A 102 -1.60 -32.42 13.07
C GLN A 102 -2.21 -31.47 12.04
N LEU A 103 -1.52 -31.19 10.95
CA LEU A 103 -2.01 -30.26 9.92
C LEU A 103 -3.16 -30.86 9.10
N SER A 104 -3.13 -32.17 8.80
CA SER A 104 -4.27 -32.85 8.20
C SER A 104 -5.50 -32.83 9.12
N ARG A 105 -5.31 -33.01 10.43
CA ARG A 105 -6.40 -32.94 11.42
C ARG A 105 -6.95 -31.52 11.57
N TYR A 106 -6.07 -30.52 11.60
CA TYR A 106 -6.44 -29.11 11.61
C TYR A 106 -7.37 -28.77 10.44
N ARG A 107 -6.97 -29.11 9.21
CA ARG A 107 -7.77 -28.82 8.00
C ARG A 107 -9.14 -29.47 8.06
N LYS A 108 -9.23 -30.75 8.43
CA LYS A 108 -10.52 -31.45 8.61
C LYS A 108 -11.41 -30.76 9.64
N MET A 109 -10.84 -30.28 10.75
CA MET A 109 -11.60 -29.54 11.76
C MET A 109 -12.07 -28.18 11.22
N ARG A 110 -11.16 -27.39 10.63
CA ARG A 110 -11.45 -26.09 10.02
C ARG A 110 -12.56 -26.19 8.97
N ASP A 111 -12.47 -27.17 8.09
CA ASP A 111 -13.39 -27.33 6.96
C ASP A 111 -14.80 -27.76 7.38
N GLY A 112 -14.93 -28.39 8.55
CA GLY A 112 -16.22 -28.78 9.14
C GLY A 112 -16.86 -27.71 10.03
N MET A 113 -16.20 -26.56 10.26
CA MET A 113 -16.69 -25.50 11.14
C MET A 113 -17.28 -24.32 10.36
N VAL A 114 -18.37 -23.77 10.87
CA VAL A 114 -18.95 -22.50 10.38
C VAL A 114 -18.06 -21.34 10.82
N ASP A 115 -17.88 -20.33 9.97
CA ASP A 115 -17.04 -19.17 10.28
C ASP A 115 -17.72 -18.23 11.29
N THR A 116 -17.45 -18.46 12.59
CA THR A 116 -17.96 -17.67 13.72
C THR A 116 -16.83 -17.34 14.69
N ALA A 117 -16.96 -16.26 15.46
CA ALA A 117 -15.95 -15.85 16.45
C ALA A 117 -15.58 -16.98 17.42
N ASP A 118 -16.56 -17.76 17.89
CA ASP A 118 -16.33 -18.90 18.80
C ASP A 118 -15.53 -20.04 18.15
N ASN A 119 -15.89 -20.40 16.91
CA ASN A 119 -15.19 -21.46 16.19
C ASN A 119 -13.77 -21.03 15.83
N GLN A 120 -13.58 -19.76 15.44
CA GLN A 120 -12.25 -19.20 15.19
C GLN A 120 -11.39 -19.23 16.46
N ARG A 121 -11.93 -18.82 17.63
CA ARG A 121 -11.22 -18.96 18.92
C ARG A 121 -10.85 -20.41 19.24
N ALA A 122 -11.77 -21.34 19.04
CA ALA A 122 -11.53 -22.77 19.30
C ALA A 122 -10.42 -23.33 18.42
N LEU A 123 -10.43 -22.99 17.12
CA LEU A 123 -9.37 -23.36 16.18
C LEU A 123 -8.03 -22.72 16.57
N ALA A 124 -8.02 -21.43 16.95
CA ALA A 124 -6.81 -20.74 17.38
C ALA A 124 -6.14 -21.44 18.58
N ARG A 125 -6.91 -21.70 19.65
CA ARG A 125 -6.43 -22.42 20.84
C ARG A 125 -5.96 -23.83 20.51
N TRP A 126 -6.66 -24.54 19.64
CA TRP A 126 -6.27 -25.89 19.23
C TRP A 126 -4.96 -25.88 18.46
N CYS A 127 -4.79 -24.96 17.50
CA CYS A 127 -3.56 -24.79 16.73
C CYS A 127 -2.38 -24.47 17.65
N HIS A 128 -2.55 -23.52 18.57
CA HIS A 128 -1.55 -23.17 19.57
C HIS A 128 -1.10 -24.39 20.39
N LYS A 129 -2.06 -25.20 20.88
CA LYS A 129 -1.77 -26.42 21.66
C LYS A 129 -1.03 -27.50 20.86
N ASN A 130 -1.17 -27.51 19.53
CA ASN A 130 -0.58 -28.52 18.65
C ASN A 130 0.65 -28.00 17.87
N ASN A 131 1.27 -26.91 18.32
CA ASN A 131 2.45 -26.29 17.70
C ASN A 131 2.23 -25.87 16.23
N LEU A 132 1.06 -25.29 15.95
CA LEU A 132 0.72 -24.69 14.65
C LEU A 132 0.58 -23.16 14.81
N PRO A 133 1.69 -22.42 14.94
CA PRO A 133 1.67 -21.00 15.30
C PRO A 133 1.09 -20.11 14.19
N ASP A 134 1.36 -20.41 12.93
CA ASP A 134 0.87 -19.61 11.80
C ASP A 134 -0.65 -19.73 11.65
N GLU A 135 -1.15 -20.96 11.73
CA GLU A 135 -2.57 -21.29 11.70
C GLU A 135 -3.28 -20.67 12.92
N SER A 136 -2.66 -20.75 14.10
CA SER A 136 -3.17 -20.10 15.31
C SER A 136 -3.31 -18.59 15.13
N ARG A 137 -2.30 -17.94 14.55
CA ARG A 137 -2.25 -16.48 14.35
C ARG A 137 -3.40 -16.00 13.48
N ILE A 138 -3.68 -16.68 12.36
CA ILE A 138 -4.79 -16.33 11.45
C ILE A 138 -6.12 -16.34 12.18
N HIS A 139 -6.37 -17.38 12.95
CA HIS A 139 -7.61 -17.52 13.68
C HIS A 139 -7.77 -16.42 14.72
N TRP A 140 -6.70 -16.03 15.41
CA TRP A 140 -6.74 -14.86 16.30
C TRP A 140 -7.02 -13.54 15.56
N VAL A 141 -6.46 -13.34 14.36
CA VAL A 141 -6.77 -12.17 13.52
C VAL A 141 -8.25 -12.16 13.13
N LYS A 142 -8.81 -13.31 12.73
CA LYS A 142 -10.25 -13.43 12.45
C LYS A 142 -11.11 -13.12 13.66
N VAL A 143 -10.72 -13.59 14.85
CA VAL A 143 -11.43 -13.25 16.09
C VAL A 143 -11.49 -11.74 16.29
N LEU A 144 -10.40 -10.99 16.04
CA LEU A 144 -10.40 -9.53 16.12
C LEU A 144 -11.25 -8.83 15.04
N GLN A 145 -11.56 -9.49 13.92
CA GLN A 145 -12.48 -8.93 12.92
C GLN A 145 -13.93 -8.98 13.42
N TYR A 146 -14.32 -10.05 14.12
CA TYR A 146 -15.65 -10.16 14.73
C TYR A 146 -15.75 -9.43 16.07
N GLU A 147 -14.71 -9.52 16.88
CA GLU A 147 -14.62 -8.99 18.24
C GLU A 147 -13.33 -8.14 18.40
N PRO A 148 -13.31 -6.88 17.91
CA PRO A 148 -12.09 -6.04 17.89
C PRO A 148 -11.47 -5.73 19.27
N GLN A 149 -12.21 -5.97 20.34
CA GLN A 149 -11.77 -5.77 21.72
C GLN A 149 -11.46 -7.09 22.46
N ASN A 150 -11.39 -8.21 21.74
CA ASN A 150 -11.11 -9.51 22.35
C ASN A 150 -9.70 -9.53 22.95
N ALA A 151 -9.62 -9.56 24.28
CA ALA A 151 -8.37 -9.47 25.03
C ALA A 151 -7.42 -10.65 24.77
N GLU A 152 -7.98 -11.85 24.63
CA GLU A 152 -7.20 -13.06 24.38
C GLU A 152 -6.55 -13.04 23.00
N ALA A 153 -7.29 -12.63 21.98
CA ALA A 153 -6.78 -12.52 20.63
C ALA A 153 -5.69 -11.43 20.51
N MET A 154 -5.89 -10.28 21.19
CA MET A 154 -4.86 -9.24 21.26
C MET A 154 -3.59 -9.74 21.96
N ASP A 155 -3.72 -10.45 23.08
CA ASP A 155 -2.58 -11.01 23.83
C ASP A 155 -1.82 -12.05 23.00
N ALA A 156 -2.54 -12.99 22.38
CA ALA A 156 -1.96 -14.03 21.54
C ALA A 156 -1.24 -13.48 20.29
N LEU A 157 -1.66 -12.32 19.78
CA LEU A 157 -1.02 -11.63 18.66
C LEU A 157 0.04 -10.61 19.10
N GLY A 158 0.22 -10.38 20.41
CA GLY A 158 1.10 -9.35 20.92
C GLY A 158 0.67 -7.93 20.52
N LEU A 159 -0.62 -7.68 20.33
CA LEU A 159 -1.17 -6.40 19.89
C LEU A 159 -1.74 -5.59 21.05
N LYS A 160 -1.65 -4.26 20.94
CA LYS A 160 -2.25 -3.31 21.88
C LYS A 160 -2.85 -2.14 21.11
N TRP A 161 -3.93 -1.59 21.63
CA TRP A 161 -4.49 -0.34 21.12
C TRP A 161 -3.55 0.83 21.45
N HIS A 162 -3.13 1.55 20.42
CA HIS A 162 -2.38 2.80 20.50
C HIS A 162 -2.96 3.80 19.49
N ASP A 163 -3.43 4.95 19.96
CA ASP A 163 -4.00 6.03 19.13
C ASP A 163 -5.05 5.56 18.10
N GLY A 164 -5.96 4.68 18.55
CA GLY A 164 -7.04 4.16 17.71
C GLY A 164 -6.59 3.13 16.67
N ARG A 165 -5.39 2.54 16.81
CA ARG A 165 -4.87 1.45 15.97
C ARG A 165 -4.36 0.30 16.83
N LEU A 166 -4.47 -0.93 16.32
CA LEU A 166 -3.81 -2.10 16.91
C LEU A 166 -2.36 -2.16 16.43
N MET A 167 -1.43 -2.17 17.38
CA MET A 167 0.00 -2.11 17.11
C MET A 167 0.77 -3.02 18.07
N THR A 168 1.93 -3.52 17.64
CA THR A 168 2.83 -4.24 18.54
C THR A 168 3.57 -3.28 19.48
N PRO A 169 4.08 -3.73 20.64
CA PRO A 169 4.92 -2.91 21.52
C PRO A 169 6.13 -2.27 20.81
N GLU A 170 6.73 -2.99 19.85
CA GLU A 170 7.85 -2.52 19.04
C GLU A 170 7.42 -1.35 18.15
N GLN A 171 6.30 -1.48 17.44
CA GLN A 171 5.75 -0.41 16.61
C GLN A 171 5.40 0.83 17.44
N ILE A 172 4.81 0.64 18.62
CA ILE A 172 4.51 1.74 19.56
C ILE A 172 5.81 2.42 20.02
N SER A 173 6.84 1.64 20.33
CA SER A 173 8.16 2.16 20.73
C SER A 173 8.81 2.97 19.60
N GLU A 174 8.75 2.47 18.37
CA GLU A 174 9.26 3.15 17.18
C GLU A 174 8.52 4.46 16.90
N GLU A 175 7.18 4.46 16.95
CA GLU A 175 6.38 5.67 16.79
C GLU A 175 6.68 6.70 17.88
N ARG A 176 6.82 6.27 19.14
CA ARG A 176 7.21 7.15 20.25
C ARG A 176 8.62 7.71 20.07
N LYS A 177 9.56 6.90 19.61
CA LYS A 177 10.94 7.35 19.31
C LYS A 177 10.94 8.35 18.17
N ALA A 178 10.18 8.12 17.10
CA ALA A 178 10.02 9.04 15.99
C ALA A 178 9.35 10.35 16.44
N ALA A 179 8.29 10.27 17.25
CA ALA A 179 7.63 11.43 17.84
C ALA A 179 8.57 12.23 18.77
N GLY A 180 9.39 11.54 19.57
CA GLY A 180 10.41 12.15 20.41
C GLY A 180 11.46 12.90 19.61
N LYS A 181 11.96 12.31 18.51
CA LYS A 181 12.88 12.98 17.58
C LYS A 181 12.24 14.22 16.95
N ARG A 182 10.99 14.11 16.47
CA ARG A 182 10.23 15.26 15.92
C ARG A 182 10.08 16.37 16.97
N LEU A 183 9.77 16.03 18.22
CA LEU A 183 9.64 17.00 19.30
C LEU A 183 10.98 17.67 19.63
N GLN A 184 12.09 16.92 19.66
CA GLN A 184 13.43 17.48 19.85
C GLN A 184 13.81 18.44 18.73
N ALA A 185 13.55 18.05 17.47
CA ALA A 185 13.75 18.92 16.31
C ALA A 185 12.90 20.20 16.42
N MET A 186 11.62 20.09 16.79
CA MET A 186 10.75 21.25 17.02
C MET A 186 11.27 22.18 18.13
N ARG A 187 11.78 21.63 19.24
CA ARG A 187 12.37 22.43 20.34
C ARG A 187 13.60 23.21 19.89
N HIS A 188 14.40 22.64 19.00
CA HIS A 188 15.59 23.29 18.46
C HIS A 188 15.25 24.33 17.38
N TRP A 189 14.46 23.93 16.38
CA TRP A 189 14.24 24.71 15.17
C TRP A 189 13.14 25.76 15.29
N ALA A 190 12.07 25.54 16.07
CA ALA A 190 10.96 26.50 16.15
C ALA A 190 11.36 27.87 16.75
N PRO A 191 12.22 27.96 17.79
CA PRO A 191 12.74 29.25 18.25
C PRO A 191 13.56 30.00 17.19
N LEU A 192 14.40 29.28 16.43
CA LEU A 192 15.20 29.84 15.33
C LEU A 192 14.29 30.35 14.21
N ALA A 193 13.29 29.55 13.80
CA ALA A 193 12.28 29.94 12.83
C ALA A 193 11.56 31.25 13.25
N ARG A 194 11.13 31.36 14.51
CA ARG A 194 10.49 32.61 15.01
C ARG A 194 11.44 33.80 14.98
N LYS A 195 12.72 33.59 15.33
CA LYS A 195 13.76 34.63 15.25
C LYS A 195 13.95 35.10 13.81
N TRP A 196 14.08 34.18 12.86
CA TRP A 196 14.23 34.49 11.44
C TRP A 196 13.01 35.22 10.89
N ARG A 197 11.79 34.74 11.18
CA ARG A 197 10.55 35.42 10.80
C ARG A 197 10.51 36.86 11.31
N THR A 198 10.84 37.08 12.58
CA THR A 198 10.85 38.42 13.19
C THR A 198 11.87 39.33 12.50
N ALA A 199 13.07 38.83 12.22
CA ALA A 199 14.11 39.57 11.52
C ALA A 199 13.70 39.92 10.07
N ILE A 200 12.98 39.03 9.39
CA ILE A 200 12.47 39.26 8.03
C ILE A 200 11.31 40.26 8.00
N GLU A 201 10.37 40.18 8.94
CA GLU A 201 9.17 41.02 8.96
C GLU A 201 9.36 42.42 9.55
N ARG A 202 10.28 42.55 10.53
CA ARG A 202 10.44 43.72 11.41
C ARG A 202 11.89 44.16 11.63
N GLY A 203 12.88 43.37 11.19
CA GLY A 203 14.29 43.69 11.37
C GLY A 203 14.79 44.79 10.44
N ASN A 204 15.99 45.30 10.72
CA ASN A 204 16.71 46.16 9.79
C ASN A 204 17.24 45.35 8.58
N ALA A 205 17.75 46.02 7.55
CA ALA A 205 18.20 45.38 6.32
C ALA A 205 19.21 44.24 6.57
N LYS A 206 20.21 44.48 7.44
CA LYS A 206 21.21 43.47 7.81
C LYS A 206 20.60 42.24 8.48
N ALA A 207 19.74 42.44 9.48
CA ALA A 207 19.09 41.34 10.18
C ALA A 207 18.19 40.51 9.25
N SER A 208 17.51 41.17 8.30
CA SER A 208 16.71 40.49 7.27
C SER A 208 17.60 39.64 6.36
N THR A 209 18.73 40.18 5.88
CA THR A 209 19.70 39.46 5.05
C THR A 209 20.32 38.27 5.78
N ASP A 210 20.77 38.44 7.02
CA ASP A 210 21.39 37.37 7.82
C ASP A 210 20.39 36.21 8.07
N ALA A 211 19.11 36.53 8.29
CA ALA A 211 18.06 35.54 8.47
C ALA A 211 17.75 34.78 7.16
N VAL A 212 17.73 35.48 6.02
CA VAL A 212 17.56 34.83 4.70
C VAL A 212 18.74 33.92 4.41
N GLN A 213 19.98 34.36 4.65
CA GLN A 213 21.16 33.51 4.47
C GLN A 213 21.09 32.25 5.33
N SER A 214 20.68 32.38 6.60
CA SER A 214 20.51 31.22 7.50
C SER A 214 19.50 30.19 6.96
N LEU A 215 18.44 30.64 6.28
CA LEU A 215 17.47 29.75 5.63
C LEU A 215 18.04 29.11 4.35
N GLN A 216 18.93 29.82 3.65
CA GLN A 216 19.59 29.32 2.44
C GLN A 216 20.63 28.24 2.74
N ASP A 217 21.33 28.38 3.87
CA ASP A 217 22.34 27.42 4.33
C ASP A 217 21.73 26.18 5.02
N LEU A 218 20.40 26.13 5.14
CA LEU A 218 19.70 25.04 5.83
C LEU A 218 19.67 23.77 4.97
N SER A 219 20.24 22.69 5.51
CA SER A 219 20.26 21.37 4.87
C SER A 219 19.55 20.27 5.67
N ASP A 220 19.16 20.53 6.93
CA ASP A 220 18.54 19.53 7.80
C ASP A 220 17.03 19.42 7.51
N PRO A 221 16.53 18.28 6.97
CA PRO A 221 15.11 18.09 6.72
C PRO A 221 14.25 18.16 8.00
N ALA A 222 14.82 17.88 9.18
CA ALA A 222 14.10 17.95 10.46
C ALA A 222 13.68 19.37 10.85
N ALA A 223 14.26 20.40 10.22
CA ALA A 223 13.88 21.79 10.42
C ALA A 223 12.57 22.18 9.70
N LEU A 224 12.20 21.46 8.63
CA LEU A 224 11.10 21.84 7.75
C LEU A 224 9.74 21.90 8.44
N PRO A 225 9.33 20.94 9.30
CA PRO A 225 8.06 21.05 10.01
C PRO A 225 7.99 22.26 10.95
N ALA A 226 9.11 22.61 11.60
CA ALA A 226 9.20 23.76 12.49
C ALA A 226 9.11 25.08 11.69
N LEU A 227 9.81 25.15 10.56
CA LEU A 227 9.72 26.26 9.64
C LEU A 227 8.31 26.41 9.09
N GLU A 228 7.70 25.33 8.60
CA GLU A 228 6.32 25.33 8.11
C GLU A 228 5.36 25.83 9.19
N SER A 229 5.44 25.33 10.43
CA SER A 229 4.56 25.78 11.52
C SER A 229 4.67 27.28 11.88
N VAL A 230 5.80 27.91 11.56
CA VAL A 230 6.06 29.33 11.88
C VAL A 230 5.86 30.24 10.66
N PHE A 231 6.19 29.77 9.47
CA PHE A 231 6.21 30.54 8.22
C PHE A 231 4.93 30.37 7.42
N ALA A 232 4.28 29.20 7.50
CA ALA A 232 2.98 28.98 6.90
C ALA A 232 1.96 29.83 7.66
N ASN A 233 1.70 31.00 7.10
CA ASN A 233 0.60 31.87 7.48
C ASN A 233 -0.14 32.18 6.18
N ASP A 234 -1.42 31.80 6.14
CA ASP A 234 -2.28 31.98 4.98
C ASP A 234 -2.96 33.37 4.98
N ALA A 235 -2.54 34.28 5.88
CA ALA A 235 -2.96 35.67 5.83
C ALA A 235 -2.49 36.36 4.54
N GLU A 236 -3.40 37.05 3.85
CA GLU A 236 -3.08 37.76 2.61
C GLU A 236 -2.04 38.87 2.82
N GLY A 237 -1.08 38.97 1.88
CA GLY A 237 -0.20 40.13 1.76
C GLY A 237 1.27 39.80 1.48
N LYS A 238 2.01 40.83 1.02
CA LYS A 238 3.41 40.72 0.55
C LYS A 238 4.36 40.07 1.56
N LYS A 239 4.11 40.21 2.87
CA LYS A 239 4.95 39.63 3.92
C LYS A 239 4.74 38.12 4.05
N ALA A 240 3.50 37.64 3.98
CA ALA A 240 3.17 36.22 4.02
C ALA A 240 3.69 35.51 2.76
N ASP A 241 3.53 36.13 1.58
CA ASP A 241 4.12 35.65 0.32
C ASP A 241 5.63 35.46 0.45
N ARG A 242 6.33 36.50 0.98
CA ARG A 242 7.79 36.46 1.12
C ARG A 242 8.24 35.32 2.03
N LEU A 243 7.56 35.06 3.15
CA LEU A 243 7.90 33.97 4.05
C LEU A 243 7.64 32.60 3.43
N ASN A 244 6.49 32.41 2.77
CA ASN A 244 6.18 31.16 2.10
C ASN A 244 7.13 30.88 0.92
N LEU A 245 7.56 31.90 0.17
CA LEU A 245 8.56 31.74 -0.89
C LEU A 245 9.91 31.29 -0.32
N LEU A 246 10.37 31.89 0.78
CA LEU A 246 11.59 31.45 1.46
C LEU A 246 11.48 30.01 1.99
N LEU A 247 10.30 29.59 2.45
CA LEU A 247 10.03 28.22 2.85
C LEU A 247 10.12 27.24 1.67
N VAL A 248 9.54 27.61 0.51
CA VAL A 248 9.64 26.83 -0.73
C VAL A 248 11.09 26.72 -1.17
N GLU A 249 11.86 27.81 -1.16
CA GLU A 249 13.29 27.78 -1.48
C GLU A 249 14.10 26.87 -0.54
N ALA A 250 13.81 26.89 0.75
CA ALA A 250 14.48 26.00 1.71
C ALA A 250 14.16 24.52 1.43
N ALA A 251 12.89 24.21 1.14
CA ALA A 251 12.48 22.84 0.78
C ALA A 251 13.05 22.39 -0.56
N ASP A 252 13.13 23.27 -1.57
CA ASP A 252 13.70 22.99 -2.89
C ASP A 252 15.15 22.49 -2.82
N ARG A 253 15.95 23.01 -1.88
CA ARG A 253 17.36 22.61 -1.69
C ARG A 253 17.53 21.24 -1.02
N ILE A 254 16.50 20.73 -0.33
CA ILE A 254 16.58 19.50 0.45
C ILE A 254 15.99 18.34 -0.34
N GLN A 255 16.82 17.36 -0.72
CA GLN A 255 16.40 16.11 -1.39
C GLN A 255 15.91 15.07 -0.38
N HIS A 256 14.70 15.27 0.15
CA HIS A 256 14.10 14.42 1.18
C HIS A 256 12.56 14.36 1.06
N PRO A 257 11.89 13.23 1.39
CA PRO A 257 10.44 13.10 1.29
C PRO A 257 9.64 14.17 2.03
N GLU A 258 10.11 14.59 3.22
CA GLU A 258 9.47 15.68 3.99
C GLU A 258 9.45 17.01 3.22
N ALA A 259 10.51 17.30 2.46
CA ALA A 259 10.59 18.50 1.63
C ALA A 259 9.62 18.42 0.44
N THR A 260 9.55 17.26 -0.21
CA THR A 260 8.58 17.02 -1.30
C THR A 260 7.15 17.19 -0.80
N ASN A 261 6.81 16.64 0.36
CA ASN A 261 5.48 16.78 0.95
C ASN A 261 5.15 18.23 1.34
N LEU A 262 6.13 19.00 1.82
CA LEU A 262 5.95 20.43 2.09
C LEU A 262 5.66 21.19 0.79
N LEU A 263 6.47 20.97 -0.25
CA LEU A 263 6.28 21.59 -1.57
C LEU A 263 4.90 21.25 -2.12
N LEU A 264 4.46 20.00 -1.99
CA LEU A 264 3.13 19.55 -2.38
C LEU A 264 2.02 20.33 -1.68
N ARG A 265 2.09 20.44 -0.34
CA ARG A 265 1.14 21.22 0.45
C ARG A 265 1.12 22.69 0.03
N ARG A 266 2.28 23.29 -0.27
CA ARG A 266 2.34 24.69 -0.73
C ARG A 266 1.80 24.87 -2.15
N ALA A 267 2.06 23.91 -3.04
CA ALA A 267 1.55 23.91 -4.41
C ALA A 267 0.03 23.80 -4.47
N VAL A 268 -0.59 23.01 -3.58
CA VAL A 268 -2.04 22.75 -3.58
C VAL A 268 -2.81 23.68 -2.63
N LEU A 269 -2.31 23.92 -1.43
CA LEU A 269 -3.11 24.53 -0.36
C LEU A 269 -2.85 26.03 -0.17
N SER A 270 -1.74 26.58 -0.67
CA SER A 270 -1.45 28.01 -0.48
C SER A 270 -2.44 28.92 -1.20
N ASP A 271 -2.90 29.97 -0.53
CA ASP A 271 -3.80 30.98 -1.13
C ASP A 271 -3.07 31.93 -2.10
N SER A 272 -1.74 32.02 -2.02
CA SER A 272 -0.93 32.85 -2.90
C SER A 272 -0.54 32.13 -4.19
N ASP A 273 -1.00 32.66 -5.33
CA ASP A 273 -0.66 32.15 -6.66
C ASP A 273 0.85 32.08 -6.88
N LYS A 274 1.58 33.10 -6.39
CA LYS A 274 3.04 33.16 -6.51
C LYS A 274 3.73 32.02 -5.78
N VAL A 275 3.25 31.69 -4.58
CA VAL A 275 3.78 30.59 -3.77
C VAL A 275 3.47 29.25 -4.44
N ARG A 276 2.23 29.06 -4.92
CA ARG A 276 1.84 27.83 -5.62
C ARG A 276 2.72 27.59 -6.85
N LEU A 277 2.94 28.63 -7.66
CA LEU A 277 3.79 28.56 -8.84
C LEU A 277 5.25 28.22 -8.48
N ALA A 278 5.84 28.88 -7.49
CA ALA A 278 7.20 28.59 -7.04
C ALA A 278 7.33 27.14 -6.54
N ALA A 279 6.33 26.65 -5.80
CA ALA A 279 6.32 25.27 -5.33
C ALA A 279 6.21 24.26 -6.49
N CYS A 280 5.43 24.57 -7.54
CA CYS A 280 5.38 23.75 -8.75
C CYS A 280 6.73 23.69 -9.46
N GLU A 281 7.44 24.83 -9.59
CA GLU A 281 8.78 24.85 -10.20
C GLU A 281 9.81 24.02 -9.39
N ALA A 282 9.68 24.01 -8.06
CA ALA A 282 10.49 23.15 -7.20
C ALA A 282 10.11 21.66 -7.34
N LEU A 283 8.81 21.34 -7.48
CA LEU A 283 8.33 19.97 -7.67
C LEU A 283 8.78 19.36 -9.01
N LYS A 284 8.94 20.14 -10.07
CA LYS A 284 9.50 19.66 -11.36
C LYS A 284 10.88 19.00 -11.23
N LYS A 285 11.63 19.35 -10.18
CA LYS A 285 12.95 18.77 -9.89
C LYS A 285 12.88 17.46 -9.11
N ARG A 286 11.67 17.01 -8.74
CA ARG A 286 11.43 15.77 -7.98
C ARG A 286 11.03 14.64 -8.91
N PRO A 287 11.39 13.39 -8.58
CA PRO A 287 10.83 12.24 -9.27
C PRO A 287 9.30 12.25 -9.19
N LEU A 288 8.62 12.05 -10.32
CA LEU A 288 7.15 12.13 -10.35
C LEU A 288 6.52 11.11 -9.38
N HIS A 289 7.10 9.92 -9.22
CA HIS A 289 6.58 8.87 -8.33
C HIS A 289 6.52 9.26 -6.85
N ASP A 290 7.24 10.30 -6.42
CA ASP A 290 7.23 10.74 -5.04
C ASP A 290 5.94 11.49 -4.67
N PHE A 291 5.28 12.16 -5.62
CA PHE A 291 4.18 13.09 -5.30
C PHE A 291 2.96 12.98 -6.21
N VAL A 292 3.13 12.53 -7.46
CA VAL A 292 2.08 12.45 -8.48
C VAL A 292 0.96 11.46 -8.05
N PRO A 293 1.26 10.27 -7.47
CA PRO A 293 0.23 9.41 -6.89
C PRO A 293 -0.53 10.02 -5.72
N GLN A 294 0.10 10.91 -4.94
CA GLN A 294 -0.53 11.59 -3.82
C GLN A 294 -1.55 12.64 -4.29
N LEU A 295 -1.25 13.35 -5.39
CA LEU A 295 -2.16 14.34 -6.00
C LEU A 295 -3.43 13.68 -6.51
N ILE A 296 -3.30 12.53 -7.18
CA ILE A 296 -4.46 11.77 -7.64
C ILE A 296 -5.27 11.25 -6.48
N ALA A 297 -4.62 10.62 -5.49
CA ALA A 297 -5.33 10.12 -4.32
C ALA A 297 -6.05 11.22 -3.52
N ALA A 298 -5.67 12.48 -3.71
CA ALA A 298 -6.30 13.64 -3.10
C ALA A 298 -7.44 14.27 -3.94
N MET A 299 -7.70 13.79 -5.16
CA MET A 299 -8.80 14.29 -5.99
C MET A 299 -10.14 14.03 -5.31
N PRO A 300 -11.01 15.05 -5.16
CA PRO A 300 -12.27 14.91 -4.46
C PRO A 300 -13.34 14.21 -5.33
N ASP A 301 -14.20 13.47 -4.64
CA ASP A 301 -15.38 12.82 -5.23
C ASP A 301 -16.44 13.87 -5.62
N ARG A 302 -17.28 13.56 -6.62
CA ARG A 302 -18.42 14.40 -7.03
C ARG A 302 -19.71 13.90 -6.40
N VAL A 303 -20.52 14.77 -5.83
CA VAL A 303 -21.82 14.39 -5.26
C VAL A 303 -22.95 14.92 -6.15
N LYS A 304 -23.78 14.03 -6.69
CA LYS A 304 -25.04 14.37 -7.38
C LYS A 304 -26.19 13.94 -6.50
N THR A 305 -27.23 14.75 -6.41
CA THR A 305 -28.43 14.45 -5.63
C THR A 305 -29.65 14.51 -6.55
N ARG A 306 -30.60 13.60 -6.35
CA ARG A 306 -31.93 13.61 -6.98
C ARG A 306 -32.94 13.24 -5.91
N TYR A 307 -34.11 13.86 -5.93
CA TYR A 307 -35.19 13.49 -5.03
C TYR A 307 -36.54 13.52 -5.74
N HIS A 308 -37.45 12.69 -5.24
CA HIS A 308 -38.83 12.63 -5.67
C HIS A 308 -39.74 12.61 -4.44
N LEU A 309 -40.79 13.43 -4.47
CA LEU A 309 -41.82 13.49 -3.44
C LEU A 309 -43.15 13.05 -4.06
N THR A 310 -43.73 11.98 -3.53
CA THR A 310 -45.04 11.46 -3.97
C THR A 310 -46.04 11.57 -2.83
N MET A 311 -47.18 12.20 -3.08
CA MET A 311 -48.31 12.17 -2.14
C MET A 311 -49.15 10.93 -2.45
N LEU A 312 -49.31 10.04 -1.47
CA LEU A 312 -50.09 8.82 -1.63
C LEU A 312 -51.59 9.09 -1.42
N ALA A 313 -52.43 8.17 -1.88
CA ALA A 313 -53.89 8.30 -1.83
C ALA A 313 -54.47 8.44 -0.41
N ASP A 314 -53.73 7.95 0.59
CA ASP A 314 -54.05 8.07 2.02
C ASP A 314 -53.59 9.40 2.65
N GLY A 315 -53.02 10.30 1.84
CA GLY A 315 -52.52 11.61 2.28
C GLY A 315 -51.12 11.56 2.91
N SER A 316 -50.47 10.41 2.96
CA SER A 316 -49.06 10.31 3.36
C SER A 316 -48.13 10.86 2.29
N VAL A 317 -46.93 11.28 2.71
CA VAL A 317 -45.87 11.75 1.79
C VAL A 317 -44.77 10.72 1.76
N PHE A 318 -44.51 10.19 0.57
CA PHE A 318 -43.36 9.35 0.26
C PHE A 318 -42.23 10.22 -0.29
N HIS A 319 -41.06 10.16 0.35
CA HIS A 319 -39.84 10.85 -0.06
C HIS A 319 -38.81 9.81 -0.46
N HIS A 320 -38.42 9.85 -1.74
CA HIS A 320 -37.33 9.09 -2.31
C HIS A 320 -36.17 10.04 -2.60
N HIS A 321 -34.99 9.77 -2.05
CA HIS A 321 -33.80 10.60 -2.25
C HIS A 321 -32.62 9.72 -2.65
N GLU A 322 -32.02 10.02 -3.80
CA GLU A 322 -30.80 9.40 -4.29
C GLU A 322 -29.63 10.38 -4.15
N VAL A 323 -28.57 9.94 -3.49
CA VAL A 323 -27.28 10.65 -3.43
C VAL A 323 -26.26 9.78 -4.14
N GLU A 324 -25.81 10.21 -5.30
CA GLU A 324 -24.79 9.58 -6.13
C GLU A 324 -23.44 10.24 -5.83
N VAL A 325 -22.53 9.51 -5.18
CA VAL A 325 -21.14 9.89 -4.98
C VAL A 325 -20.32 9.23 -6.06
N ASP A 326 -19.90 10.02 -7.04
CA ASP A 326 -19.03 9.63 -8.14
C ASP A 326 -17.57 9.83 -7.69
N GLY A 327 -17.01 8.79 -7.09
CA GLY A 327 -15.63 8.77 -6.60
C GLY A 327 -14.68 8.04 -7.54
N GLN A 328 -13.37 8.33 -7.45
CA GLN A 328 -12.30 7.83 -8.34
C GLN A 328 -12.11 6.30 -8.44
N ARG A 329 -12.94 5.52 -7.76
CA ARG A 329 -12.83 4.06 -7.64
C ARG A 329 -14.16 3.35 -7.59
N VAL A 330 -15.16 4.00 -7.02
CA VAL A 330 -16.48 3.43 -6.79
C VAL A 330 -17.48 4.56 -6.94
N LYS A 331 -18.41 4.39 -7.87
CA LYS A 331 -19.61 5.20 -7.92
C LYS A 331 -20.61 4.62 -6.93
N SER A 332 -20.91 5.35 -5.87
CA SER A 332 -21.81 4.92 -4.80
C SER A 332 -23.14 5.65 -4.88
N THR A 333 -24.26 4.94 -5.04
CA THR A 333 -25.60 5.54 -4.93
C THR A 333 -26.22 5.16 -3.59
N PHE A 334 -26.46 6.15 -2.74
CA PHE A 334 -27.23 6.01 -1.51
C PHE A 334 -28.69 6.32 -1.82
N VAL A 335 -29.57 5.36 -1.58
CA VAL A 335 -31.02 5.53 -1.76
C VAL A 335 -31.67 5.56 -0.38
N SER A 336 -32.42 6.63 -0.11
CA SER A 336 -33.20 6.82 1.11
C SER A 336 -34.67 6.95 0.77
N ASP A 337 -35.46 5.98 1.23
CA ASP A 337 -36.92 6.00 1.14
C ASP A 337 -37.52 6.28 2.51
N SER A 338 -38.42 7.26 2.59
CA SER A 338 -39.12 7.64 3.83
C SER A 338 -40.61 7.82 3.56
N LEU A 339 -41.43 7.10 4.33
CA LEU A 339 -42.88 7.22 4.28
C LEU A 339 -43.37 7.96 5.53
N HIS A 340 -44.00 9.12 5.34
CA HIS A 340 -44.49 9.96 6.44
C HIS A 340 -46.00 9.86 6.58
N PRO A 341 -46.51 9.17 7.64
CA PRO A 341 -47.93 8.93 7.81
C PRO A 341 -48.70 10.21 8.15
N PHE A 342 -49.95 10.24 7.70
CA PHE A 342 -50.89 11.33 7.95
C PHE A 342 -51.30 11.37 9.44
N HIS A 343 -51.09 12.50 10.13
CA HIS A 343 -51.72 12.75 11.43
C HIS A 343 -52.94 13.65 11.23
N VAL A 344 -54.13 13.08 11.46
CA VAL A 344 -55.40 13.83 11.50
C VAL A 344 -55.47 14.59 12.82
N GLU A 345 -54.94 15.81 12.88
CA GLU A 345 -55.45 16.77 13.86
C GLU A 345 -56.76 17.36 13.31
N ARG A 346 -57.82 17.29 14.13
CA ARG A 346 -59.17 17.71 13.78
C ARG A 346 -59.19 19.11 13.14
N GLY A 347 -59.65 19.18 11.89
CA GLY A 347 -60.03 20.44 11.25
C GLY A 347 -59.08 20.87 10.11
N ALA A 348 -59.44 20.45 8.91
CA ALA A 348 -59.24 21.10 7.61
C ALA A 348 -57.91 21.86 7.31
N ARG A 349 -57.22 21.33 6.28
CA ARG A 349 -56.18 21.95 5.41
C ARG A 349 -54.76 22.04 5.98
N ILE A 350 -54.04 20.91 6.03
CA ILE A 350 -52.57 20.92 6.07
C ILE A 350 -51.99 19.83 5.14
N ALA A 351 -52.32 19.88 3.84
CA ALA A 351 -51.47 19.28 2.80
C ALA A 351 -50.11 20.00 2.64
N PRO A 352 -49.99 21.33 2.81
CA PRO A 352 -48.75 22.04 2.50
C PRO A 352 -47.60 21.86 3.51
N ARG A 353 -47.84 21.69 4.82
CA ARG A 353 -46.74 21.73 5.81
C ARG A 353 -45.86 20.49 5.82
N ALA A 354 -46.42 19.30 5.69
CA ALA A 354 -45.64 18.06 5.61
C ALA A 354 -44.78 18.05 4.32
N ALA A 355 -45.41 18.34 3.18
CA ALA A 355 -44.70 18.52 1.91
C ALA A 355 -43.65 19.65 1.97
N ALA A 356 -43.95 20.79 2.60
CA ALA A 356 -42.99 21.88 2.79
C ALA A 356 -41.82 21.51 3.72
N THR A 357 -42.06 20.65 4.72
CA THR A 357 -41.01 20.14 5.62
C THR A 357 -40.06 19.21 4.87
N GLU A 358 -40.60 18.30 4.04
CA GLU A 358 -39.78 17.42 3.21
C GLU A 358 -39.05 18.16 2.08
N LEU A 359 -39.69 19.16 1.46
CA LEU A 359 -39.03 20.10 0.55
C LEU A 359 -37.88 20.85 1.26
N GLY A 360 -38.09 21.26 2.51
CA GLY A 360 -37.05 21.90 3.33
C GLY A 360 -35.86 21.00 3.62
N ARG A 361 -36.10 19.71 3.89
CA ARG A 361 -35.06 18.69 4.09
C ARG A 361 -34.31 18.37 2.80
N ALA A 362 -35.02 18.14 1.70
CA ALA A 362 -34.42 17.94 0.39
C ALA A 362 -33.54 19.14 0.00
N ALA A 363 -34.06 20.36 0.16
CA ALA A 363 -33.30 21.58 -0.11
C ALA A 363 -32.08 21.76 0.83
N ALA A 364 -32.10 21.22 2.05
CA ALA A 364 -30.94 21.23 2.94
C ALA A 364 -29.84 20.26 2.48
N ILE A 365 -30.22 19.07 2.01
CA ILE A 365 -29.30 18.09 1.40
C ILE A 365 -28.69 18.68 0.13
N GLU A 366 -29.51 19.25 -0.75
CA GLU A 366 -29.06 19.95 -1.97
C GLU A 366 -28.08 21.09 -1.66
N ARG A 367 -28.37 21.94 -0.66
CA ARG A 367 -27.44 23.02 -0.24
C ARG A 367 -26.13 22.46 0.32
N SER A 368 -26.18 21.38 1.07
CA SER A 368 -24.99 20.71 1.63
C SER A 368 -24.13 20.11 0.51
N ALA A 369 -24.76 19.38 -0.43
CA ALA A 369 -24.11 18.82 -1.61
C ALA A 369 -23.51 19.91 -2.50
N ALA A 370 -24.23 21.00 -2.76
CA ALA A 370 -23.73 22.14 -3.52
C ALA A 370 -22.53 22.82 -2.86
N SER A 371 -22.57 23.03 -1.53
CA SER A 371 -21.44 23.58 -0.77
C SER A 371 -20.21 22.67 -0.82
N HIS A 372 -20.44 21.36 -0.66
CA HIS A 372 -19.40 20.34 -0.77
C HIS A 372 -18.77 20.32 -2.16
N ASN A 373 -19.59 20.26 -3.22
CA ASN A 373 -19.15 20.29 -4.61
C ASN A 373 -18.38 21.58 -4.93
N ALA A 374 -18.82 22.74 -4.43
CA ALA A 374 -18.09 23.99 -4.65
C ALA A 374 -16.70 23.99 -3.97
N ALA A 375 -16.57 23.39 -2.80
CA ALA A 375 -15.27 23.21 -2.14
C ALA A 375 -14.39 22.17 -2.86
N ALA A 376 -14.99 21.05 -3.26
CA ALA A 376 -14.35 19.99 -4.04
C ALA A 376 -13.83 20.53 -5.39
N GLU A 377 -14.62 21.32 -6.11
CA GLU A 377 -14.23 21.86 -7.42
C GLU A 377 -13.05 22.83 -7.32
N ARG A 378 -13.02 23.65 -6.25
CA ARG A 378 -11.85 24.51 -5.97
C ARG A 378 -10.58 23.70 -5.72
N LEU A 379 -10.66 22.65 -4.90
CA LEU A 379 -9.52 21.78 -4.62
C LEU A 379 -9.09 21.02 -5.87
N ARG A 380 -10.04 20.45 -6.62
CA ARG A 380 -9.85 19.78 -7.91
C ARG A 380 -9.10 20.69 -8.88
N GLY A 381 -9.56 21.92 -9.09
CA GLY A 381 -8.89 22.89 -9.95
C GLY A 381 -7.45 23.19 -9.52
N ARG A 382 -7.18 23.25 -8.20
CA ARG A 382 -5.80 23.39 -7.69
C ARG A 382 -4.94 22.15 -7.98
N LEU A 383 -5.47 20.95 -7.77
CA LEU A 383 -4.77 19.68 -8.04
C LEU A 383 -4.43 19.51 -9.53
N ILE A 384 -5.41 19.74 -10.40
CA ILE A 384 -5.28 19.78 -11.87
C ILE A 384 -4.17 20.75 -12.26
N GLY A 385 -4.21 21.98 -11.75
CA GLY A 385 -3.22 22.99 -12.08
C GLY A 385 -1.80 22.63 -11.62
N VAL A 386 -1.63 21.89 -10.53
CA VAL A 386 -0.31 21.37 -10.11
C VAL A 386 0.14 20.24 -11.04
N LEU A 387 -0.76 19.32 -11.39
CA LEU A 387 -0.46 18.22 -12.31
C LEU A 387 0.01 18.76 -13.68
N GLU A 388 -0.79 19.60 -14.35
CA GLU A 388 -0.42 20.23 -15.63
C GLU A 388 0.95 20.89 -15.60
N ARG A 389 1.21 21.68 -14.55
CA ARG A 389 2.45 22.46 -14.44
C ARG A 389 3.66 21.59 -14.17
N THR A 390 3.51 20.48 -13.46
CA THR A 390 4.64 19.63 -13.04
C THR A 390 4.91 18.49 -14.01
N THR A 391 3.90 18.00 -14.73
CA THR A 391 4.03 16.87 -15.67
C THR A 391 3.99 17.30 -17.14
N GLY A 392 3.33 18.42 -17.47
CA GLY A 392 3.10 18.84 -18.86
C GLY A 392 2.01 18.05 -19.60
N PHE A 393 1.20 17.29 -18.86
CA PHE A 393 0.14 16.42 -19.38
C PHE A 393 -1.11 17.20 -19.80
N SER A 394 -1.79 16.74 -20.84
CA SER A 394 -3.09 17.26 -21.29
C SER A 394 -4.22 16.57 -20.53
N GLU A 395 -5.29 17.30 -20.19
CA GLU A 395 -6.50 16.77 -19.52
C GLU A 395 -6.21 16.03 -18.18
N PRO A 396 -5.57 16.71 -17.21
CA PRO A 396 -5.17 16.11 -15.92
C PRO A 396 -6.35 15.71 -15.01
N ASP A 397 -7.58 16.06 -15.40
CA ASP A 397 -8.80 15.81 -14.63
C ASP A 397 -9.44 14.46 -14.95
N ASP A 398 -8.97 13.83 -16.04
CA ASP A 398 -9.26 12.46 -16.41
C ASP A 398 -8.23 11.54 -15.72
N PRO A 399 -8.63 10.83 -14.64
CA PRO A 399 -7.73 9.92 -13.93
C PRO A 399 -7.27 8.75 -14.80
N GLU A 400 -7.99 8.42 -15.87
CA GLU A 400 -7.66 7.37 -16.84
C GLU A 400 -6.61 7.86 -17.83
N LEU A 401 -6.79 9.04 -18.43
CA LEU A 401 -5.80 9.64 -19.34
C LEU A 401 -4.49 9.98 -18.62
N TRP A 402 -4.56 10.43 -17.36
CA TRP A 402 -3.35 10.61 -16.55
C TRP A 402 -2.66 9.29 -16.23
N ARG A 403 -3.42 8.23 -15.91
CA ARG A 403 -2.82 6.92 -15.60
C ARG A 403 -2.13 6.39 -16.86
N LYS A 404 -2.76 6.57 -18.02
CA LYS A 404 -2.20 6.29 -19.33
C LYS A 404 -0.92 7.08 -19.62
N GLN A 405 -0.91 8.40 -19.44
CA GLN A 405 0.27 9.24 -19.73
C GLN A 405 1.42 9.07 -18.72
N TYR A 406 1.10 8.89 -17.45
CA TYR A 406 2.08 8.53 -16.41
C TYR A 406 2.66 7.15 -16.67
N ALA A 407 1.81 6.21 -17.08
CA ALA A 407 2.23 4.90 -17.52
C ALA A 407 3.13 5.00 -18.76
N GLU A 408 2.75 5.69 -19.83
CA GLU A 408 3.56 5.97 -21.02
C GLU A 408 4.92 6.60 -20.69
N TYR A 409 4.99 7.58 -19.79
CA TYR A 409 6.24 8.24 -19.36
C TYR A 409 7.26 7.26 -18.72
N TYR A 410 6.79 6.21 -18.04
CA TYR A 410 7.63 5.15 -17.47
C TYR A 410 7.63 3.85 -18.32
N GLY A 411 6.94 3.82 -19.47
CA GLY A 411 6.86 2.67 -20.38
C GLY A 411 5.81 1.60 -20.04
N TRP A 412 4.64 1.99 -19.49
CA TRP A 412 3.59 1.13 -18.91
C TRP A 412 2.20 1.27 -19.61
N ALA A 413 2.16 1.77 -20.86
CA ALA A 413 1.12 2.58 -21.51
C ALA A 413 -0.40 2.22 -21.53
N ASP A 414 -0.93 1.04 -21.18
CA ASP A 414 -2.31 0.68 -21.65
C ASP A 414 -3.41 0.55 -20.58
N TYR A 415 -3.55 1.48 -19.62
CA TYR A 415 -4.58 1.37 -18.57
C TYR A 415 -5.86 2.19 -18.84
N VAL A 416 -7.02 1.53 -18.87
CA VAL A 416 -8.36 2.07 -18.61
C VAL A 416 -9.11 1.04 -17.74
N ASP A 417 -9.76 1.46 -16.65
CA ASP A 417 -10.48 0.57 -15.71
C ASP A 417 -11.89 1.14 -15.50
N GLU A 418 -12.91 0.42 -15.94
CA GLU A 418 -14.30 0.82 -15.74
C GLU A 418 -14.68 0.74 -14.25
N HIS A 419 -15.24 1.82 -13.72
CA HIS A 419 -15.54 1.96 -12.30
C HIS A 419 -16.75 1.08 -11.92
N PRO A 420 -16.63 0.11 -10.98
CA PRO A 420 -17.79 -0.68 -10.56
C PRO A 420 -18.81 0.19 -9.80
N GLU A 421 -20.08 0.18 -10.26
CA GLU A 421 -21.19 0.83 -9.57
C GLU A 421 -21.63 0.05 -8.32
N ARG A 422 -21.72 0.72 -7.16
CA ARG A 422 -22.31 0.16 -5.93
C ARG A 422 -23.57 0.92 -5.55
N LYS A 423 -24.71 0.22 -5.45
CA LYS A 423 -25.96 0.77 -4.91
C LYS A 423 -26.18 0.26 -3.49
N THR A 424 -26.43 1.17 -2.54
CA THR A 424 -26.78 0.83 -1.15
C THR A 424 -28.15 1.40 -0.82
N TYR A 425 -29.08 0.52 -0.44
CA TYR A 425 -30.45 0.86 -0.07
C TYR A 425 -30.55 0.97 1.45
N SER A 426 -31.03 2.09 1.98
CA SER A 426 -31.25 2.28 3.42
C SER A 426 -32.71 2.66 3.69
N HIS A 427 -33.40 1.88 4.52
CA HIS A 427 -34.79 2.13 4.92
C HIS A 427 -34.81 2.63 6.37
N ASN A 428 -35.27 3.87 6.57
CA ASN A 428 -35.44 4.58 7.85
C ASN A 428 -34.19 4.77 8.73
N ILE A 429 -33.72 6.02 8.80
CA ILE A 429 -33.16 6.80 9.93
C ILE A 429 -32.29 7.94 9.33
N SER A 430 -32.33 9.10 9.98
CA SER A 430 -31.53 10.31 9.70
C SER A 430 -30.16 9.99 9.10
N LEU A 431 -29.88 10.50 7.89
CA LEU A 431 -28.54 10.44 7.30
C LEU A 431 -27.54 10.96 8.34
N PRO A 432 -26.55 10.16 8.77
CA PRO A 432 -25.47 10.70 9.58
C PRO A 432 -24.77 11.82 8.79
N PRO A 433 -24.10 12.78 9.47
CA PRO A 433 -23.23 13.72 8.78
C PRO A 433 -22.30 12.95 7.84
N ILE A 434 -22.20 13.39 6.59
CA ILE A 434 -21.30 12.81 5.59
C ILE A 434 -19.87 12.97 6.13
N ILE A 435 -19.37 11.94 6.81
CA ILE A 435 -17.97 11.79 7.18
C ILE A 435 -17.37 10.89 6.10
N VAL A 436 -16.80 11.49 5.06
CA VAL A 436 -15.97 10.75 4.10
C VAL A 436 -14.64 10.50 4.79
N ALA A 437 -14.50 9.32 5.40
CA ALA A 437 -13.20 8.79 5.78
C ALA A 437 -12.44 8.37 4.50
N PRO A 438 -11.15 8.70 4.35
CA PRO A 438 -10.38 8.28 3.19
C PRO A 438 -10.07 6.78 3.30
N SER A 439 -10.66 5.96 2.42
CA SER A 439 -10.35 4.53 2.31
C SER A 439 -9.83 4.19 0.91
N ARG A 440 -8.49 4.07 0.84
CA ARG A 440 -7.65 3.06 0.17
C ARG A 440 -8.13 2.48 -1.20
N LEU A 441 -7.39 2.79 -2.29
CA LEU A 441 -6.37 1.85 -2.80
C LEU A 441 -6.76 0.41 -3.23
N LEU A 442 -7.36 0.10 -4.41
CA LEU A 442 -6.87 -0.91 -5.41
C LEU A 442 -7.86 -1.13 -6.59
N GLY A 443 -7.33 -1.32 -7.82
CA GLY A 443 -8.05 -1.80 -9.02
C GLY A 443 -8.12 -3.33 -9.05
N CYS A 444 -8.81 -3.93 -10.03
CA CYS A 444 -9.12 -5.37 -10.00
C CYS A 444 -7.99 -6.31 -10.44
N SER A 445 -7.29 -6.95 -9.49
CA SER A 445 -6.32 -8.04 -9.70
C SER A 445 -6.88 -9.37 -9.18
N CYS A 446 -7.35 -10.28 -10.04
CA CYS A 446 -7.94 -11.57 -9.64
C CYS A 446 -7.78 -12.65 -10.73
N PHE A 447 -8.20 -13.89 -10.43
CA PHE A 447 -8.20 -15.07 -11.30
C PHE A 447 -9.57 -15.75 -11.31
N PRO A 448 -10.01 -16.38 -12.42
CA PRO A 448 -11.24 -17.16 -12.42
C PRO A 448 -11.11 -18.43 -11.58
N ALA A 449 -12.25 -18.97 -11.15
CA ALA A 449 -12.32 -20.31 -10.54
C ALA A 449 -11.65 -21.38 -11.43
N GLY A 450 -11.03 -22.38 -10.80
CA GLY A 450 -10.25 -23.43 -11.45
C GLY A 450 -8.79 -23.05 -11.71
N THR A 451 -8.36 -21.82 -11.41
CA THR A 451 -6.95 -21.44 -11.51
C THR A 451 -6.16 -22.13 -10.41
N ASP A 452 -5.23 -23.01 -10.79
CA ASP A 452 -4.37 -23.70 -9.84
C ASP A 452 -3.39 -22.73 -9.18
N VAL A 453 -3.31 -22.78 -7.85
CA VAL A 453 -2.26 -22.14 -7.06
C VAL A 453 -1.34 -23.22 -6.53
N LEU A 454 -0.03 -22.97 -6.54
CA LEU A 454 0.94 -23.92 -6.01
C LEU A 454 0.93 -23.89 -4.47
N THR A 455 0.16 -24.78 -3.87
CA THR A 455 0.10 -24.92 -2.41
C THR A 455 1.11 -25.94 -1.90
N MET A 456 1.29 -25.99 -0.58
CA MET A 456 2.12 -27.00 0.07
C MET A 456 1.57 -28.43 -0.08
N THR A 457 0.30 -28.58 -0.50
CA THR A 457 -0.33 -29.85 -0.87
C THR A 457 -0.35 -30.11 -2.38
N GLY A 458 0.29 -29.25 -3.16
CA GLY A 458 0.31 -29.31 -4.62
C GLY A 458 -0.65 -28.30 -5.28
N PRO A 459 -0.87 -28.41 -6.60
CA PRO A 459 -1.79 -27.56 -7.33
C PRO A 459 -3.20 -27.65 -6.73
N THR A 460 -3.77 -26.51 -6.35
CA THR A 460 -5.11 -26.42 -5.74
C THR A 460 -5.89 -25.28 -6.36
N PRO A 461 -7.16 -25.48 -6.77
CA PRO A 461 -7.97 -24.42 -7.35
C PRO A 461 -8.17 -23.25 -6.40
N ILE A 462 -7.97 -22.03 -6.88
CA ILE A 462 -7.94 -20.79 -6.08
C ILE A 462 -9.19 -20.57 -5.23
N GLU A 463 -10.37 -20.95 -5.71
CA GLU A 463 -11.66 -20.81 -5.02
C GLU A 463 -11.80 -21.74 -3.81
N THR A 464 -10.97 -22.78 -3.72
CA THR A 464 -11.00 -23.76 -2.63
C THR A 464 -10.04 -23.42 -1.50
N ILE A 465 -9.14 -22.46 -1.73
CA ILE A 465 -8.08 -22.07 -0.79
C ILE A 465 -8.67 -21.26 0.35
N LYS A 466 -8.33 -21.64 1.58
CA LYS A 466 -8.84 -21.05 2.80
C LYS A 466 -7.72 -20.41 3.62
N PRO A 467 -8.08 -19.48 4.54
CA PRO A 467 -7.15 -19.00 5.54
C PRO A 467 -6.47 -20.16 6.28
N GLY A 468 -5.14 -20.11 6.37
CA GLY A 468 -4.32 -21.18 6.96
C GLY A 468 -3.76 -22.19 5.97
N ASP A 469 -4.22 -22.19 4.72
CA ASP A 469 -3.49 -22.91 3.68
C ASP A 469 -2.16 -22.20 3.39
N ARG A 470 -1.18 -22.96 2.90
CA ARG A 470 0.16 -22.45 2.63
C ARG A 470 0.43 -22.50 1.13
N VAL A 471 0.85 -21.38 0.57
CA VAL A 471 1.17 -21.22 -0.86
C VAL A 471 2.66 -20.97 -1.02
N LEU A 472 3.25 -21.48 -2.10
CA LEU A 472 4.64 -21.19 -2.41
C LEU A 472 4.74 -19.71 -2.78
N ALA A 473 5.70 -19.02 -2.18
CA ALA A 473 6.02 -17.62 -2.43
C ALA A 473 7.51 -17.46 -2.70
N GLN A 474 7.86 -16.35 -3.33
CA GLN A 474 9.25 -15.98 -3.59
C GLN A 474 9.56 -14.57 -3.09
N ASP A 475 10.63 -14.43 -2.30
CA ASP A 475 11.17 -13.13 -1.91
C ASP A 475 11.90 -12.51 -3.12
N LEU A 476 11.46 -11.32 -3.53
CA LEU A 476 12.01 -10.61 -4.67
C LEU A 476 13.45 -10.09 -4.43
N ARG A 477 13.82 -9.79 -3.20
CA ARG A 477 15.15 -9.26 -2.85
C ARG A 477 16.19 -10.36 -2.74
N THR A 478 15.86 -11.48 -2.09
CA THR A 478 16.81 -12.56 -1.82
C THR A 478 16.70 -13.70 -2.83
N GLY A 479 15.56 -13.82 -3.52
CA GLY A 479 15.23 -14.97 -4.36
C GLY A 479 14.73 -16.18 -3.57
N GLU A 480 14.55 -16.05 -2.26
CA GLU A 480 14.14 -17.13 -1.36
C GLU A 480 12.78 -17.72 -1.74
N LEU A 481 12.73 -19.03 -1.90
CA LEU A 481 11.48 -19.78 -2.02
C LEU A 481 11.06 -20.30 -0.65
N THR A 482 9.82 -19.99 -0.26
CA THR A 482 9.25 -20.45 1.02
C THR A 482 7.73 -20.60 0.93
N TYR A 483 7.15 -21.42 1.80
CA TYR A 483 5.71 -21.53 1.92
C TYR A 483 5.17 -20.50 2.90
N THR A 484 4.40 -19.56 2.38
CA THR A 484 3.75 -18.52 3.16
C THR A 484 2.28 -18.84 3.39
N THR A 485 1.75 -18.35 4.48
CA THR A 485 0.38 -18.64 4.91
C THR A 485 -0.62 -17.68 4.26
N VAL A 486 -1.72 -18.23 3.73
CA VAL A 486 -2.86 -17.46 3.22
C VAL A 486 -3.60 -16.83 4.40
N GLN A 487 -3.68 -15.50 4.42
CA GLN A 487 -4.37 -14.73 5.44
C GLN A 487 -5.88 -14.70 5.16
N ASN A 488 -6.25 -14.33 3.93
CA ASN A 488 -7.64 -14.24 3.48
C ASN A 488 -7.75 -14.48 1.98
N PRO A 489 -8.70 -15.29 1.50
CA PRO A 489 -9.13 -15.24 0.11
C PRO A 489 -10.07 -14.04 -0.10
N THR A 490 -10.10 -13.53 -1.32
CA THR A 490 -11.04 -12.50 -1.79
C THR A 490 -11.84 -13.09 -2.94
N MET A 491 -13.13 -12.78 -2.98
CA MET A 491 -14.04 -13.12 -4.07
C MET A 491 -14.64 -11.82 -4.59
N ARG A 492 -14.71 -11.67 -5.92
CA ARG A 492 -15.33 -10.50 -6.55
C ARG A 492 -16.38 -10.94 -7.59
N PRO A 493 -17.41 -10.10 -7.83
CA PRO A 493 -18.39 -10.35 -8.87
C PRO A 493 -17.72 -10.54 -10.25
N PRO A 494 -18.48 -11.05 -11.25
CA PRO A 494 -17.95 -11.21 -12.58
C PRO A 494 -17.33 -9.93 -13.16
N VAL A 495 -16.11 -10.06 -13.66
CA VAL A 495 -15.32 -8.98 -14.29
C VAL A 495 -14.67 -9.51 -15.57
N ASP A 496 -14.39 -8.63 -16.52
CA ASP A 496 -13.75 -9.00 -17.78
C ASP A 496 -12.34 -9.55 -17.57
N LEU A 497 -11.99 -10.52 -18.40
CA LEU A 497 -10.79 -11.34 -18.25
C LEU A 497 -9.93 -11.28 -19.51
N VAL A 498 -8.66 -11.61 -19.34
CA VAL A 498 -7.74 -11.88 -20.44
C VAL A 498 -7.19 -13.29 -20.32
N GLU A 499 -7.02 -13.95 -21.44
CA GLU A 499 -6.31 -15.21 -21.59
C GLU A 499 -4.94 -14.94 -22.21
N ILE A 500 -3.88 -15.25 -21.46
CA ILE A 500 -2.50 -15.15 -21.89
C ILE A 500 -2.10 -16.51 -22.43
N HIS A 501 -1.70 -16.57 -23.70
CA HIS A 501 -1.28 -17.80 -24.34
C HIS A 501 0.25 -17.92 -24.40
N PHE A 502 0.75 -19.11 -24.11
CA PHE A 502 2.15 -19.50 -24.19
C PHE A 502 2.33 -20.63 -25.21
N ALA A 503 3.54 -21.21 -25.28
CA ALA A 503 3.79 -22.39 -26.09
C ALA A 503 3.10 -23.64 -25.49
N GLY A 504 1.89 -23.95 -25.97
CA GLY A 504 1.15 -25.16 -25.61
C GLY A 504 0.26 -25.05 -24.37
N SER A 505 0.09 -23.85 -23.82
CA SER A 505 -0.72 -23.61 -22.63
C SER A 505 -1.25 -22.18 -22.58
N SER A 506 -2.15 -21.91 -21.63
CA SER A 506 -2.66 -20.59 -21.34
C SER A 506 -2.96 -20.43 -19.86
N ILE A 507 -3.10 -19.17 -19.44
CA ILE A 507 -3.64 -18.80 -18.14
C ILE A 507 -4.64 -17.66 -18.32
N THR A 508 -5.73 -17.69 -17.56
CA THR A 508 -6.74 -16.63 -17.58
C THR A 508 -6.66 -15.84 -16.28
N SER A 509 -6.70 -14.51 -16.35
CA SER A 509 -6.76 -13.62 -15.18
C SER A 509 -7.54 -12.35 -15.49
N THR A 510 -7.82 -11.51 -14.50
CA THR A 510 -8.30 -10.15 -14.78
C THR A 510 -7.23 -9.38 -15.54
N TYR A 511 -7.68 -8.42 -16.34
CA TYR A 511 -6.79 -7.53 -17.10
C TYR A 511 -5.69 -6.90 -16.22
N GLY A 512 -6.08 -6.44 -15.02
CA GLY A 512 -5.20 -5.77 -14.06
C GLY A 512 -4.32 -6.67 -13.21
N HIS A 513 -4.32 -8.00 -13.40
CA HIS A 513 -3.54 -8.88 -12.54
C HIS A 513 -2.02 -8.78 -12.84
N PRO A 514 -1.15 -8.48 -11.86
CA PRO A 514 0.29 -8.32 -12.07
C PRO A 514 1.05 -9.67 -12.16
N TYR A 515 1.86 -9.81 -13.20
CA TYR A 515 2.83 -10.88 -13.41
C TYR A 515 4.25 -10.32 -13.36
N TRP A 516 5.21 -11.09 -12.87
CA TRP A 516 6.61 -10.67 -12.89
C TRP A 516 7.23 -10.94 -14.27
N VAL A 517 7.65 -9.88 -14.97
CA VAL A 517 8.35 -9.96 -16.26
C VAL A 517 9.85 -9.82 -16.05
N VAL A 518 10.62 -10.78 -16.56
CA VAL A 518 12.08 -10.81 -16.42
C VAL A 518 12.71 -9.52 -16.98
N GLY A 519 13.52 -8.84 -16.14
CA GLY A 519 14.18 -7.58 -16.50
C GLY A 519 13.27 -6.34 -16.52
N LYS A 520 11.94 -6.50 -16.41
CA LYS A 520 10.97 -5.39 -16.42
C LYS A 520 10.19 -5.25 -15.09
N GLY A 521 10.15 -6.28 -14.25
CA GLY A 521 9.42 -6.29 -12.98
C GLY A 521 7.92 -6.54 -13.16
N TRP A 522 7.10 -6.06 -12.23
CA TRP A 522 5.65 -6.25 -12.27
C TRP A 522 4.99 -5.59 -13.48
N ARG A 523 4.26 -6.37 -14.29
CA ARG A 523 3.46 -5.90 -15.42
C ARG A 523 2.08 -6.55 -15.37
N VAL A 524 1.02 -5.80 -15.64
CA VAL A 524 -0.35 -6.33 -15.61
C VAL A 524 -0.64 -7.21 -16.83
N ALA A 525 -1.52 -8.19 -16.66
CA ALA A 525 -1.89 -9.22 -17.63
C ALA A 525 -2.24 -8.65 -19.02
N GLY A 526 -3.07 -7.61 -19.03
CA GLY A 526 -3.54 -6.99 -20.26
C GLY A 526 -2.48 -6.20 -21.04
N HIS A 527 -1.36 -5.85 -20.40
CA HIS A 527 -0.28 -5.10 -21.04
C HIS A 527 0.86 -6.02 -21.49
N LEU A 528 0.73 -7.34 -21.37
CA LEU A 528 1.81 -8.24 -21.76
C LEU A 528 1.98 -8.28 -23.28
N ASP A 529 3.19 -8.00 -23.74
CA ASP A 529 3.50 -8.03 -25.17
C ASP A 529 3.91 -9.45 -25.61
N PRO A 530 3.59 -9.88 -26.84
CA PRO A 530 4.22 -11.05 -27.44
C PRO A 530 5.76 -10.96 -27.33
N GLY A 531 6.37 -11.98 -26.75
CA GLY A 531 7.81 -12.04 -26.46
C GLY A 531 8.20 -11.69 -25.03
N ASP A 532 7.29 -11.12 -24.22
CA ASP A 532 7.54 -10.95 -22.78
C ASP A 532 7.78 -12.29 -22.09
N ARG A 533 8.80 -12.34 -21.23
CA ARG A 533 9.18 -13.53 -20.44
C ARG A 533 8.62 -13.39 -19.03
N LEU A 534 7.57 -14.14 -18.73
CA LEU A 534 6.99 -14.21 -17.39
C LEU A 534 7.79 -15.18 -16.52
N ARG A 535 8.12 -14.77 -15.30
CA ARG A 535 8.87 -15.61 -14.37
C ARG A 535 8.04 -16.81 -13.95
N GLY A 536 8.51 -18.01 -14.30
CA GLY A 536 8.00 -19.27 -13.77
C GLY A 536 8.92 -19.85 -12.69
N LEU A 537 8.47 -20.86 -11.97
CA LEU A 537 9.29 -21.54 -10.95
C LEU A 537 10.52 -22.24 -11.57
N ASN A 538 10.30 -23.00 -12.65
CA ASN A 538 11.32 -23.80 -13.31
C ASN A 538 11.82 -23.11 -14.59
N GLU A 539 10.88 -22.76 -15.47
CA GLU A 539 11.14 -22.12 -16.75
C GLU A 539 10.25 -20.89 -16.90
N ASP A 540 10.78 -19.84 -17.54
CA ASP A 540 9.99 -18.66 -17.84
C ASP A 540 9.03 -18.93 -19.01
N ALA A 541 7.81 -18.41 -18.90
CA ALA A 541 6.81 -18.54 -19.96
C ALA A 541 6.89 -17.34 -20.91
N VAL A 542 7.12 -17.62 -22.20
CA VAL A 542 7.14 -16.57 -23.24
C VAL A 542 5.73 -16.33 -23.76
N VAL A 543 5.24 -15.11 -23.57
CA VAL A 543 3.92 -14.66 -24.06
C VAL A 543 3.87 -14.74 -25.58
N LYS A 544 2.85 -15.40 -26.13
CA LYS A 544 2.59 -15.46 -27.58
C LYS A 544 1.55 -14.45 -28.02
N ARG A 545 0.49 -14.32 -27.22
CA ARG A 545 -0.62 -13.40 -27.44
C ARG A 545 -1.45 -13.29 -26.16
N VAL A 546 -2.23 -12.22 -26.08
CA VAL A 546 -3.23 -11.98 -25.03
C VAL A 546 -4.56 -11.73 -25.71
N GLU A 547 -5.61 -12.43 -25.30
CA GLU A 547 -6.96 -12.32 -25.87
C GLU A 547 -7.97 -12.02 -24.77
N GLU A 548 -8.92 -11.12 -25.01
CA GLU A 548 -10.02 -10.88 -24.07
C GLU A 548 -11.00 -12.07 -24.07
N VAL A 549 -11.46 -12.45 -22.88
CA VAL A 549 -12.42 -13.55 -22.71
C VAL A 549 -13.58 -13.13 -21.81
N PRO A 550 -14.76 -13.78 -21.93
CA PRO A 550 -15.96 -13.37 -21.19
C PRO A 550 -15.76 -13.34 -19.67
N SER A 551 -16.44 -12.39 -19.04
CA SER A 551 -16.39 -12.21 -17.59
C SER A 551 -16.82 -13.44 -16.80
N ARG A 552 -16.13 -13.70 -15.70
CA ARG A 552 -16.44 -14.78 -14.76
C ARG A 552 -16.21 -14.29 -13.33
N GLU A 553 -16.81 -14.97 -12.37
CA GLU A 553 -16.49 -14.76 -10.96
C GLU A 553 -14.99 -15.01 -10.72
N VAL A 554 -14.38 -14.14 -9.91
CA VAL A 554 -12.93 -14.13 -9.72
C VAL A 554 -12.51 -14.12 -8.26
N TYR A 555 -11.30 -14.61 -8.04
CA TYR A 555 -10.70 -14.87 -6.75
C TYR A 555 -9.28 -14.30 -6.71
N ASN A 556 -8.84 -13.83 -5.54
CA ASN A 556 -7.43 -13.50 -5.26
C ASN A 556 -7.13 -13.87 -3.81
N LEU A 557 -5.86 -13.90 -3.43
CA LEU A 557 -5.40 -14.20 -2.09
C LEU A 557 -4.74 -12.97 -1.48
N LEU A 558 -4.84 -12.83 -0.17
CA LEU A 558 -3.93 -12.05 0.66
C LEU A 558 -3.02 -13.03 1.37
N VAL A 559 -1.73 -12.99 1.07
CA VAL A 559 -0.75 -13.95 1.60
C VAL A 559 0.14 -13.29 2.64
N GLY A 560 1.05 -14.03 3.27
CA GLY A 560 1.98 -13.47 4.26
C GLY A 560 2.93 -12.41 3.70
N GLU A 561 3.97 -12.07 4.45
CA GLU A 561 4.77 -10.84 4.27
C GLU A 561 5.40 -10.63 2.89
N LEU A 562 5.55 -11.68 2.08
CA LEU A 562 6.14 -11.61 0.74
C LEU A 562 5.20 -11.07 -0.34
N ALA A 563 3.88 -11.15 -0.15
CA ALA A 563 2.87 -10.70 -1.12
C ALA A 563 2.97 -11.33 -2.53
N THR A 564 3.68 -12.46 -2.68
CA THR A 564 3.83 -13.19 -3.94
C THR A 564 3.33 -14.62 -3.82
N TYR A 565 2.90 -15.20 -4.93
CA TYR A 565 2.57 -16.63 -5.02
C TYR A 565 2.65 -17.13 -6.47
N PHE A 566 2.53 -18.44 -6.68
CA PHE A 566 2.65 -19.07 -7.99
C PHE A 566 1.32 -19.66 -8.50
N VAL A 567 1.00 -19.41 -9.77
CA VAL A 567 -0.28 -19.81 -10.40
C VAL A 567 -0.13 -20.53 -11.74
N GLY A 568 -1.14 -21.33 -12.07
CA GLY A 568 -1.31 -21.97 -13.36
C GLY A 568 -0.30 -23.10 -13.65
N PRO A 569 -0.41 -23.73 -14.83
CA PRO A 569 0.42 -24.87 -15.19
C PRO A 569 1.90 -24.51 -15.36
N GLN A 570 2.21 -23.24 -15.68
CA GLN A 570 3.58 -22.73 -15.79
C GLN A 570 4.16 -22.29 -14.43
N GLN A 571 3.34 -22.31 -13.37
CA GLN A 571 3.72 -21.85 -12.03
C GLN A 571 4.34 -20.45 -12.11
N LEU A 572 3.54 -19.48 -12.55
CA LEU A 572 3.94 -18.09 -12.80
C LEU A 572 3.92 -17.28 -11.52
N LEU A 573 4.95 -16.46 -11.31
CA LEU A 573 5.07 -15.57 -10.17
C LEU A 573 4.13 -14.37 -10.32
N VAL A 574 3.19 -14.27 -9.39
CA VAL A 574 2.15 -13.23 -9.36
C VAL A 574 2.08 -12.55 -8.00
N HIS A 575 1.41 -11.39 -7.94
CA HIS A 575 1.25 -10.63 -6.71
C HIS A 575 -0.14 -10.83 -6.11
N ASP A 576 -0.22 -10.79 -4.79
CA ASP A 576 -1.44 -10.91 -4.00
C ASP A 576 -2.32 -9.64 -4.05
N ASP A 577 -3.43 -9.62 -3.33
CA ASP A 577 -4.36 -8.49 -3.29
C ASP A 577 -3.89 -7.29 -2.45
N SER A 578 -2.62 -7.29 -2.01
CA SER A 578 -2.04 -6.16 -1.29
C SER A 578 -1.55 -5.07 -2.24
N ARG A 579 -1.20 -3.91 -1.67
CA ARG A 579 -0.67 -2.79 -2.46
C ARG A 579 0.70 -3.15 -3.02
N LEU A 580 0.80 -3.25 -4.34
CA LEU A 580 2.06 -3.38 -5.08
C LEU A 580 3.10 -2.37 -4.56
N ARG A 581 4.23 -2.90 -4.11
CA ARG A 581 5.41 -2.12 -3.71
C ARG A 581 6.48 -2.25 -4.78
N SER A 582 7.12 -1.14 -5.11
CA SER A 582 8.31 -1.18 -5.97
C SER A 582 9.46 -1.84 -5.22
N VAL A 583 10.12 -2.80 -5.87
CA VAL A 583 11.34 -3.45 -5.38
C VAL A 583 12.42 -3.30 -6.46
N PRO A 584 13.58 -2.70 -6.16
CA PRO A 584 14.61 -2.37 -7.16
C PRO A 584 15.45 -3.59 -7.53
N VAL A 585 14.81 -4.62 -8.10
CA VAL A 585 15.43 -5.88 -8.50
C VAL A 585 15.07 -6.21 -9.95
N ALA A 586 16.05 -6.69 -10.72
CA ALA A 586 15.86 -7.09 -12.12
C ALA A 586 15.26 -8.51 -12.21
N LEU A 587 15.59 -9.35 -11.23
CA LEU A 587 15.08 -10.70 -10.99
C LEU A 587 15.05 -10.95 -9.46
N PRO A 588 14.22 -11.89 -8.98
CA PRO A 588 14.30 -12.35 -7.59
C PRO A 588 15.74 -12.76 -7.21
N GLY A 589 16.36 -12.04 -6.27
CA GLY A 589 17.75 -12.28 -5.85
C GLY A 589 18.81 -11.47 -6.60
N LEU A 590 18.43 -10.63 -7.58
CA LEU A 590 19.34 -9.77 -8.34
C LEU A 590 18.93 -8.30 -8.28
N ALA A 591 19.65 -7.51 -7.49
CA ALA A 591 19.45 -6.06 -7.41
C ALA A 591 19.77 -5.36 -8.74
N ILE A 592 19.02 -4.32 -9.08
CA ILE A 592 19.35 -3.43 -10.20
C ILE A 592 20.62 -2.66 -9.82
N ARG A 593 21.71 -2.88 -10.54
CA ARG A 593 22.90 -2.02 -10.39
C ARG A 593 22.57 -0.65 -10.98
N ASP A 594 22.81 0.40 -10.21
CA ASP A 594 22.67 1.78 -10.65
C ASP A 594 23.65 2.01 -11.81
N THR A 595 23.16 1.95 -13.05
CA THR A 595 23.97 2.20 -14.26
C THR A 595 24.18 3.71 -14.45
N ARG A 596 24.82 4.34 -13.46
CA ARG A 596 25.44 5.66 -13.58
C ARG A 596 26.89 5.55 -13.14
N GLN A 597 27.73 5.13 -14.08
CA GLN A 597 29.09 5.65 -14.19
C GLN A 597 29.14 6.63 -15.34
#